data_AF-A0A3B8LRE2-F1
#
_entry.id   AF-A0A3B8LRE2-F1
#
_cell.length_a   1.000
_cell.length_b   1.000
_cell.length_c   1.000
_cell.angle_alpha   90.00
_cell.angle_beta   90.00
_cell.angle_gamma   90.00
#
_symmetry.space_group_name_H-M   'P 1'
#
loop_
_entity.id
_entity.type
_entity.pdbx_description
1 polymer ?
#
loop_
_entity_poly.entity_id
_entity_poly.type
_entity_poly.pdbx_seq_one_letter_code
_entity_poly.pdbx_strand_id
1 'polypeptide(L)'
;KDNDCDGTVDEEVENCCENGQTQPCGVDKGACKAGQQTCENGKWSLCSGGVDPSDEVCNGADDDCDGKVDNLKGTDDPLKQVCYSGVDGTQGKGVCKVGEQVCQAGQWGSCVGEVIPKDEECNGVDDDCDGRVDNQKDSPTPLFVSCYSGPAGTDGKGDCVAGKKTCRAGKWGSCEGEVVPKTETCNALDDDCDGKVDNVSGKDEKLFKKCYGGQTKFAGIGECVHGKNLCEQGQWTACLDYGEPKTEICDGKDNDCDGNVDNLPGKPNLLEVKCYNGPQGTRNIGSCKEGTVICQGGKWGACLGEIKPTAEVCDGKDNDCNGQTDEADPKLRTSCTTNSSSSCKTGSYQCKGGALVCIASTTSVPELCDGLDNDCDGQTDEGNPGGGKTCTTSLPGVCKNGRTVCSAGKLRCKEITAASDEKCNNLDDDCDGQVDENVTKSCYTKGAGCVVRSDGTHSCKGTCRAGTLSCNNGQWSTSCVGQLGGQTETCDDLDNDCDGQVDETYAKKGQTCYAGTGGCRQTGKMICNSAGSGVKCSVVAVTPTTEKPCDGLDNDCDGQVDEAKCAAGSECKVGACQTCSQPSPGFCLFGFCTCDLKCNCGFTCKKENNQKICLAP
;
A
#
# COMPACT_ATOMS: atom_id res chain seq x y z
N LYS A 1 88.33 123.11 77.30
CA LYS A 1 89.80 122.99 77.52
C LYS A 1 90.27 122.23 76.31
N ASP A 2 91.12 122.84 75.51
CA ASP A 2 91.83 122.23 74.39
C ASP A 2 92.73 121.10 74.96
N ASN A 3 92.27 119.87 74.81
CA ASN A 3 92.90 118.69 75.41
C ASN A 3 93.78 117.92 74.43
N ASP A 4 93.86 118.33 73.15
CA ASP A 4 94.78 117.77 72.14
C ASP A 4 95.77 118.78 71.51
N CYS A 5 95.73 120.04 71.95
CA CYS A 5 96.65 121.13 71.65
C CYS A 5 96.69 121.54 70.16
N ASP A 6 95.54 121.65 69.50
CA ASP A 6 95.45 122.06 68.08
C ASP A 6 95.11 123.54 67.86
N GLY A 7 94.84 124.30 68.93
CA GLY A 7 94.60 125.74 68.85
C GLY A 7 93.14 126.13 68.58
N THR A 8 92.22 125.16 68.60
CA THR A 8 90.78 125.39 68.74
C THR A 8 90.30 124.94 70.13
N VAL A 9 89.23 125.53 70.68
CA VAL A 9 88.60 124.95 71.87
C VAL A 9 87.77 123.78 71.37
N ASP A 10 88.15 122.55 71.75
CA ASP A 10 87.47 121.30 71.40
C ASP A 10 85.93 121.43 71.45
N GLU A 11 85.30 121.63 70.30
CA GLU A 11 83.85 121.53 70.09
C GLU A 11 83.56 120.38 69.12
N GLU A 12 84.02 119.19 69.48
CA GLU A 12 83.36 117.94 69.12
C GLU A 12 82.77 117.32 70.40
N VAL A 13 81.80 118.02 70.98
CA VAL A 13 80.78 117.38 71.82
C VAL A 13 79.69 116.87 70.88
N GLU A 14 80.05 115.97 69.96
CA GLU A 14 79.06 115.38 69.07
C GLU A 14 78.30 114.29 69.84
N ASN A 15 77.18 114.73 70.42
CA ASN A 15 76.12 113.96 71.07
C ASN A 15 76.37 113.47 72.52
N CYS A 16 77.20 114.16 73.30
CA CYS A 16 77.02 114.15 74.76
C CYS A 16 75.97 115.19 75.13
N CYS A 17 74.74 114.74 75.31
CA CYS A 17 73.67 115.55 75.88
C CYS A 17 73.85 115.68 77.40
N GLU A 18 73.34 116.76 78.02
CA GLU A 18 73.33 116.86 79.48
C GLU A 18 72.17 116.06 80.06
N ASN A 19 72.41 115.34 81.16
CA ASN A 19 71.44 114.44 81.77
C ASN A 19 70.12 115.18 82.11
N GLY A 20 69.01 114.76 81.49
CA GLY A 20 67.70 115.41 81.59
C GLY A 20 67.32 116.39 80.48
N GLN A 21 68.21 116.72 79.54
CA GLN A 21 67.86 117.45 78.32
C GLN A 21 66.93 116.59 77.44
N THR A 22 66.02 117.24 76.70
CA THR A 22 65.18 116.60 75.69
C THR A 22 65.43 117.19 74.31
N GLN A 23 65.38 116.34 73.28
CA GLN A 23 65.43 116.78 71.88
C GLN A 23 64.33 116.09 71.07
N PRO A 24 63.86 116.71 69.97
CA PRO A 24 62.99 116.02 69.03
C PRO A 24 63.74 114.87 68.35
N CYS A 25 63.06 113.74 68.18
CA CYS A 25 63.54 112.57 67.46
C CYS A 25 62.48 112.08 66.47
N GLY A 26 62.90 111.40 65.42
CA GLY A 26 62.01 110.94 64.35
C GLY A 26 61.61 112.05 63.38
N VAL A 27 60.75 111.72 62.43
CA VAL A 27 60.16 112.64 61.44
C VAL A 27 58.65 112.72 61.65
N ASP A 28 58.06 113.88 61.34
CA ASP A 28 56.60 114.07 61.36
C ASP A 28 56.08 114.11 59.91
N LYS A 29 56.20 112.96 59.24
CA LYS A 29 55.87 112.76 57.82
C LYS A 29 55.19 111.40 57.68
N GLY A 30 54.10 111.34 56.93
CA GLY A 30 53.35 110.10 56.75
C GLY A 30 52.69 109.60 58.03
N ALA A 31 52.89 108.31 58.34
CA ALA A 31 52.45 107.67 59.57
C ALA A 31 53.39 107.90 60.76
N CYS A 32 54.62 108.36 60.52
CA CYS A 32 55.57 108.66 61.58
C CYS A 32 55.14 109.88 62.40
N LYS A 33 55.45 109.81 63.69
CA LYS A 33 55.30 110.93 64.62
C LYS A 33 56.64 111.24 65.22
N ALA A 34 56.98 112.53 65.26
CA ALA A 34 58.13 112.99 66.02
C ALA A 34 57.89 112.74 67.52
N GLY A 35 58.85 112.10 68.18
CA GLY A 35 58.86 111.89 69.62
C GLY A 35 59.88 112.79 70.32
N GLN A 36 60.13 112.49 71.59
CA GLN A 36 61.22 113.09 72.34
C GLN A 36 62.18 112.04 72.88
N GLN A 37 63.47 112.29 72.69
CA GLN A 37 64.52 111.55 73.38
C GLN A 37 64.94 112.35 74.60
N THR A 38 65.12 111.66 75.72
CA THR A 38 65.67 112.24 76.94
C THR A 38 67.10 111.75 77.10
N CYS A 39 67.99 112.66 77.45
CA CYS A 39 69.37 112.31 77.68
C CYS A 39 69.53 111.59 79.02
N GLU A 40 70.03 110.36 78.98
CA GLU A 40 70.41 109.60 80.17
C GLU A 40 71.89 109.20 80.08
N ASN A 41 72.70 109.63 81.05
CA ASN A 41 74.13 109.31 81.14
C ASN A 41 74.94 109.62 79.87
N GLY A 42 74.65 110.76 79.23
CA GLY A 42 75.36 111.24 78.04
C GLY A 42 74.95 110.55 76.73
N LYS A 43 73.87 109.76 76.73
CA LYS A 43 73.27 109.18 75.50
C LYS A 43 71.77 109.48 75.45
N TRP A 44 71.28 109.74 74.26
CA TRP A 44 69.85 109.87 74.01
C TRP A 44 69.15 108.52 74.17
N SER A 45 68.00 108.51 74.85
CA SER A 45 67.13 107.33 75.01
C SER A 45 66.58 106.86 73.66
N LEU A 46 65.81 105.75 73.67
CA LEU A 46 64.89 105.48 72.55
C LEU A 46 63.88 106.63 72.44
N CYS A 47 63.40 106.87 71.22
CA CYS A 47 62.43 107.93 70.94
C CYS A 47 61.11 107.62 71.69
N SER A 48 60.76 108.42 72.69
CA SER A 48 59.57 108.22 73.49
C SER A 48 58.41 109.03 72.92
N GLY A 49 57.27 108.37 72.68
CA GLY A 49 56.08 108.98 72.08
C GLY A 49 56.14 109.18 70.56
N GLY A 50 57.25 108.82 69.92
CA GLY A 50 57.38 108.80 68.45
C GLY A 50 57.00 107.45 67.84
N VAL A 51 56.73 107.44 66.55
CA VAL A 51 56.56 106.22 65.73
C VAL A 51 57.72 106.20 64.75
N ASP A 52 58.59 105.19 64.89
CA ASP A 52 59.76 105.02 64.02
C ASP A 52 59.33 104.53 62.62
N PRO A 53 60.04 104.90 61.54
CA PRO A 53 59.79 104.39 60.20
C PRO A 53 59.83 102.85 60.13
N SER A 54 58.85 102.24 59.48
CA SER A 54 58.80 100.81 59.18
C SER A 54 58.68 100.58 57.69
N ASP A 55 58.96 99.37 57.20
CA ASP A 55 58.75 99.09 55.77
C ASP A 55 57.28 99.26 55.40
N GLU A 56 57.02 99.90 54.25
CA GLU A 56 55.68 100.14 53.70
C GLU A 56 54.83 98.87 53.70
N VAL A 57 53.60 98.97 54.21
CA VAL A 57 52.55 97.97 54.02
C VAL A 57 51.39 98.60 53.26
N CYS A 58 50.71 97.84 52.39
CA CYS A 58 49.61 98.35 51.59
C CYS A 58 48.39 98.73 52.47
N ASN A 59 48.40 99.92 53.05
CA ASN A 59 47.42 100.41 54.03
C ASN A 59 46.98 101.86 53.73
N GLY A 60 47.58 102.52 52.74
CA GLY A 60 47.28 103.89 52.34
C GLY A 60 47.98 104.94 53.20
N ALA A 61 48.99 104.54 53.96
CA ALA A 61 49.86 105.38 54.76
C ALA A 61 51.30 105.34 54.23
N ASP A 62 52.11 106.30 54.66
CA ASP A 62 53.55 106.42 54.38
C ASP A 62 54.25 105.94 55.66
N ASP A 63 54.42 104.62 55.78
CA ASP A 63 54.94 103.93 56.97
C ASP A 63 56.45 104.08 57.12
N ASP A 64 57.18 104.26 56.00
CA ASP A 64 58.64 104.46 55.98
C ASP A 64 59.03 105.94 55.97
N CYS A 65 58.03 106.82 55.85
CA CYS A 65 58.11 108.25 56.06
C CYS A 65 59.06 108.94 55.08
N ASP A 66 59.23 108.34 53.90
CA ASP A 66 59.97 108.90 52.78
C ASP A 66 59.14 109.92 51.98
N GLY A 67 57.83 110.01 52.24
CA GLY A 67 56.88 110.92 51.60
C GLY A 67 56.06 110.34 50.48
N LYS A 68 56.16 109.04 50.25
CA LYS A 68 55.37 108.28 49.29
C LYS A 68 54.58 107.24 50.07
N VAL A 69 53.42 106.89 49.52
CA VAL A 69 52.46 105.99 50.19
C VAL A 69 52.47 104.67 49.46
N ASP A 70 52.60 103.57 50.21
CA ASP A 70 52.55 102.21 49.70
C ASP A 70 53.55 101.94 48.54
N ASN A 71 54.79 102.43 48.63
CA ASN A 71 55.86 102.26 47.63
C ASN A 71 56.96 101.29 48.07
N LEU A 72 57.76 100.84 47.10
CA LEU A 72 59.02 100.17 47.43
C LEU A 72 60.03 101.21 47.92
N LYS A 73 60.53 101.00 49.14
CA LYS A 73 61.49 101.87 49.84
C LYS A 73 62.54 102.52 48.93
N GLY A 74 62.55 103.86 48.90
CA GLY A 74 63.52 104.64 48.13
C GLY A 74 63.25 104.72 46.62
N THR A 75 62.09 104.26 46.15
CA THR A 75 61.66 104.30 44.74
C THR A 75 60.28 104.95 44.59
N ASP A 76 59.86 105.26 43.35
CA ASP A 76 58.47 105.65 43.04
C ASP A 76 57.60 104.44 42.64
N ASP A 77 58.14 103.22 42.69
CA ASP A 77 57.44 102.02 42.26
C ASP A 77 56.43 101.60 43.34
N PRO A 78 55.18 101.27 42.96
CA PRO A 78 54.17 100.82 43.92
C PRO A 78 54.57 99.47 44.54
N LEU A 79 54.13 99.22 45.77
CA LEU A 79 54.27 97.90 46.39
C LEU A 79 53.61 96.82 45.53
N LYS A 80 54.30 95.69 45.44
CA LYS A 80 53.87 94.50 44.69
C LYS A 80 53.93 93.28 45.56
N GLN A 81 52.98 92.38 45.40
CA GLN A 81 53.01 91.07 46.02
C GLN A 81 52.54 89.98 45.07
N VAL A 82 52.99 88.75 45.35
CA VAL A 82 52.48 87.55 44.67
C VAL A 82 51.08 87.25 45.20
N CYS A 83 50.18 86.87 44.30
CA CYS A 83 48.79 86.54 44.64
C CYS A 83 48.34 85.29 43.89
N TYR A 84 47.34 84.62 44.45
CA TYR A 84 46.68 83.48 43.83
C TYR A 84 45.27 83.34 44.42
N SER A 85 44.24 83.39 43.57
CA SER A 85 42.85 83.30 43.99
C SER A 85 42.22 81.90 43.78
N GLY A 86 43.00 80.94 43.27
CA GLY A 86 42.59 79.54 43.10
C GLY A 86 42.54 78.76 44.42
N VAL A 87 41.99 77.55 44.38
CA VAL A 87 41.87 76.66 45.55
C VAL A 87 43.25 76.29 46.10
N ASP A 88 43.40 76.30 47.43
CA ASP A 88 44.64 75.90 48.11
C ASP A 88 45.13 74.51 47.64
N GLY A 89 46.41 74.41 47.27
CA GLY A 89 47.02 73.17 46.78
C GLY A 89 47.00 72.97 45.26
N THR A 90 46.48 73.93 44.49
CA THR A 90 46.51 73.94 43.01
C THR A 90 47.62 74.83 42.43
N GLN A 91 48.20 75.71 43.26
CA GLN A 91 49.26 76.63 42.84
C GLN A 91 50.50 75.88 42.32
N GLY A 92 50.94 76.21 41.10
CA GLY A 92 52.15 75.66 40.49
C GLY A 92 51.99 74.24 39.91
N LYS A 93 50.77 73.72 39.86
CA LYS A 93 50.42 72.46 39.17
C LYS A 93 49.81 72.78 37.82
N GLY A 94 50.11 71.95 36.82
CA GLY A 94 49.59 72.13 35.47
C GLY A 94 49.85 73.53 34.90
N VAL A 95 48.78 74.16 34.40
CA VAL A 95 48.82 75.56 33.93
C VAL A 95 48.65 76.60 35.03
N CYS A 96 48.27 76.20 36.24
CA CYS A 96 47.97 77.13 37.31
C CYS A 96 49.22 77.82 37.83
N LYS A 97 49.18 79.14 37.78
CA LYS A 97 50.29 80.00 38.21
C LYS A 97 49.77 81.21 38.96
N VAL A 98 50.63 81.68 39.86
CA VAL A 98 50.42 82.92 40.60
C VAL A 98 50.40 84.13 39.67
N GLY A 99 49.65 85.15 40.08
CA GLY A 99 49.70 86.47 39.49
C GLY A 99 50.48 87.46 40.36
N GLU A 100 50.45 88.71 39.93
CA GLU A 100 50.99 89.85 40.69
C GLU A 100 49.86 90.82 41.03
N GLN A 101 49.83 91.24 42.29
CA GLN A 101 48.98 92.31 42.79
C GLN A 101 49.83 93.56 42.98
N VAL A 102 49.30 94.70 42.55
CA VAL A 102 49.89 96.01 42.77
C VAL A 102 49.05 96.74 43.82
N CYS A 103 49.70 97.34 44.81
CA CYS A 103 49.01 98.18 45.78
C CYS A 103 48.62 99.51 45.12
N GLN A 104 47.34 99.88 45.23
CA GLN A 104 46.82 101.14 44.74
C GLN A 104 45.88 101.72 45.79
N ALA A 105 46.21 102.91 46.32
CA ALA A 105 45.42 103.62 47.32
C ALA A 105 45.08 102.78 48.56
N GLY A 106 46.08 102.13 49.17
CA GLY A 106 45.91 101.32 50.37
C GLY A 106 45.15 100.01 50.21
N GLN A 107 44.95 99.55 48.97
CA GLN A 107 44.33 98.27 48.67
C GLN A 107 45.09 97.51 47.60
N TRP A 108 45.21 96.20 47.77
CA TRP A 108 45.72 95.32 46.73
C TRP A 108 44.72 95.23 45.58
N GLY A 109 45.18 95.49 44.36
CA GLY A 109 44.36 95.37 43.15
C GLY A 109 43.93 93.92 42.83
N SER A 110 43.39 93.71 41.63
CA SER A 110 43.15 92.35 41.15
C SER A 110 44.47 91.59 40.94
N CYS A 111 44.43 90.27 41.06
CA CYS A 111 45.59 89.44 40.80
C CYS A 111 45.80 89.30 39.28
N VAL A 112 46.73 90.07 38.72
CA VAL A 112 46.94 90.12 37.28
C VAL A 112 47.92 89.04 36.86
N GLY A 113 47.57 88.29 35.80
CA GLY A 113 48.43 87.25 35.22
C GLY A 113 48.33 85.88 35.89
N GLU A 114 47.47 85.72 36.90
CA GLU A 114 47.16 84.40 37.47
C GLU A 114 46.42 83.51 36.47
N VAL A 115 46.60 82.20 36.63
CA VAL A 115 45.79 81.17 35.97
C VAL A 115 45.27 80.27 37.07
N ILE A 116 43.95 80.20 37.18
CA ILE A 116 43.24 79.43 38.21
C ILE A 116 42.65 78.15 37.61
N PRO A 117 42.34 77.13 38.43
CA PRO A 117 41.78 75.84 37.99
C PRO A 117 40.50 75.99 37.17
N LYS A 118 40.36 75.19 36.13
CA LYS A 118 39.14 75.01 35.32
C LYS A 118 38.83 73.53 35.18
N ASP A 119 37.64 73.17 34.70
CA ASP A 119 37.35 71.77 34.42
C ASP A 119 38.26 71.25 33.29
N GLU A 120 38.76 70.01 33.44
CA GLU A 120 39.65 69.35 32.48
C GLU A 120 39.10 69.33 31.05
N GLU A 121 39.89 69.82 30.10
CA GLU A 121 39.68 69.63 28.68
C GLU A 121 40.60 68.51 28.17
N CYS A 122 40.17 67.75 27.16
CA CYS A 122 41.05 66.73 26.55
C CYS A 122 42.08 67.39 25.62
N ASN A 123 43.10 68.03 26.19
CA ASN A 123 44.09 68.84 25.48
C ASN A 123 45.55 68.46 25.85
N GLY A 124 45.75 67.52 26.78
CA GLY A 124 47.07 67.05 27.22
C GLY A 124 47.70 67.93 28.29
N VAL A 125 46.89 68.76 28.96
CA VAL A 125 47.27 69.70 30.01
C VAL A 125 46.46 69.39 31.26
N ASP A 126 47.01 69.77 32.42
CA ASP A 126 46.34 69.72 33.74
C ASP A 126 45.69 71.10 33.95
N ASP A 127 44.43 71.22 33.52
CA ASP A 127 43.61 72.44 33.51
C ASP A 127 42.95 72.68 34.88
N ASP A 128 42.63 71.62 35.62
CA ASP A 128 42.06 71.67 36.97
C ASP A 128 43.13 71.74 38.07
N CYS A 129 44.39 71.58 37.67
CA CYS A 129 45.58 71.76 38.50
C CYS A 129 45.56 70.85 39.73
N ASP A 130 44.93 69.67 39.64
CA ASP A 130 44.95 68.65 40.67
C ASP A 130 46.28 67.87 40.69
N GLY A 131 47.07 67.97 39.61
CA GLY A 131 48.34 67.28 39.39
C GLY A 131 48.26 66.09 38.43
N ARG A 132 47.13 65.90 37.74
CA ARG A 132 46.89 64.87 36.73
C ARG A 132 46.42 65.55 35.44
N VAL A 133 46.68 64.89 34.32
CA VAL A 133 46.38 65.43 32.99
C VAL A 133 45.20 64.67 32.40
N ASP A 134 44.24 65.40 31.84
CA ASP A 134 43.06 64.89 31.16
C ASP A 134 42.27 63.86 32.01
N ASN A 135 41.99 64.14 33.29
CA ASN A 135 41.25 63.26 34.20
C ASN A 135 39.83 63.74 34.51
N GLN A 136 39.07 62.90 35.20
CA GLN A 136 37.82 63.36 35.80
C GLN A 136 38.09 64.11 37.09
N LYS A 137 37.31 65.16 37.32
CA LYS A 137 37.31 65.92 38.58
C LYS A 137 37.28 64.99 39.79
N ASP A 138 38.23 65.19 40.71
CA ASP A 138 38.39 64.42 41.94
C ASP A 138 38.62 62.89 41.76
N SER A 139 39.03 62.44 40.56
CA SER A 139 39.21 61.02 40.26
C SER A 139 40.44 60.75 39.39
N PRO A 140 41.21 59.68 39.64
CA PRO A 140 42.35 59.31 38.80
C PRO A 140 41.93 58.66 37.47
N THR A 141 40.63 58.57 37.18
CA THR A 141 40.11 58.01 35.92
C THR A 141 40.34 58.98 34.77
N PRO A 142 40.77 58.49 33.58
CA PRO A 142 40.89 59.33 32.41
C PRO A 142 39.56 60.01 32.06
N LEU A 143 39.61 61.26 31.60
CA LEU A 143 38.46 62.03 31.18
C LEU A 143 37.72 61.28 30.07
N PHE A 144 36.41 61.23 30.17
CA PHE A 144 35.58 60.56 29.18
C PHE A 144 34.26 61.28 28.99
N VAL A 145 33.71 61.14 27.78
CA VAL A 145 32.38 61.66 27.45
C VAL A 145 31.59 60.62 26.67
N SER A 146 30.27 60.71 26.76
CA SER A 146 29.37 59.95 25.89
C SER A 146 29.59 60.33 24.43
N CYS A 147 29.47 59.36 23.54
CA CYS A 147 29.55 59.56 22.11
C CYS A 147 28.60 58.62 21.38
N TYR A 148 28.16 59.04 20.21
CA TYR A 148 27.35 58.24 19.32
C TYR A 148 27.60 58.73 17.90
N SER A 149 28.05 57.84 17.02
CA SER A 149 28.35 58.17 15.62
C SER A 149 27.20 57.86 14.65
N GLY A 150 26.10 57.27 15.15
CA GLY A 150 24.89 57.01 14.36
C GLY A 150 24.08 58.26 14.02
N PRO A 151 23.12 58.16 13.08
CA PRO A 151 22.22 59.25 12.72
C PRO A 151 21.47 59.85 13.93
N ALA A 152 21.10 61.13 13.83
CA ALA A 152 20.33 61.77 14.89
C ALA A 152 18.96 61.07 15.06
N GLY A 153 18.62 60.73 16.31
CA GLY A 153 17.35 60.08 16.64
C GLY A 153 17.35 58.56 16.58
N THR A 154 18.51 57.90 16.41
CA THR A 154 18.66 56.43 16.53
C THR A 154 19.30 56.01 17.86
N ASP A 155 19.87 56.95 18.62
CA ASP A 155 20.42 56.67 19.96
C ASP A 155 19.31 56.22 20.94
N GLY A 156 19.54 55.10 21.62
CA GLY A 156 18.61 54.51 22.58
C GLY A 156 17.39 53.83 21.96
N LYS A 157 17.37 53.62 20.64
CA LYS A 157 16.34 52.84 19.95
C LYS A 157 16.86 51.45 19.65
N GLY A 158 16.07 50.43 19.99
CA GLY A 158 16.45 49.05 19.74
C GLY A 158 17.76 48.69 20.42
N ASP A 159 18.66 48.11 19.64
CA ASP A 159 19.99 47.73 20.09
C ASP A 159 21.01 48.87 20.01
N CYS A 160 20.64 50.02 19.42
CA CYS A 160 21.54 51.16 19.33
C CYS A 160 21.77 51.81 20.67
N VAL A 161 23.03 51.85 21.07
CA VAL A 161 23.47 52.48 22.33
C VAL A 161 24.66 53.39 22.09
N ALA A 162 24.65 54.53 22.77
CA ALA A 162 25.81 55.40 22.88
C ALA A 162 27.00 54.68 23.54
N GLY A 163 28.18 54.95 23.00
CA GLY A 163 29.45 54.47 23.55
C GLY A 163 30.14 55.55 24.39
N LYS A 164 31.41 55.28 24.71
CA LYS A 164 32.25 56.14 25.52
C LYS A 164 33.58 56.39 24.82
N LYS A 165 33.92 57.66 24.58
CA LYS A 165 35.25 58.04 24.12
C LYS A 165 36.07 58.52 25.31
N THR A 166 37.26 57.95 25.45
CA THR A 166 38.18 58.22 26.56
C THR A 166 39.32 59.08 26.04
N CYS A 167 39.68 60.13 26.77
CA CYS A 167 40.82 60.95 26.46
C CYS A 167 42.11 60.18 26.77
N ARG A 168 43.05 60.15 25.82
CA ARG A 168 44.38 59.58 26.03
C ARG A 168 45.41 60.49 25.34
N ALA A 169 46.32 61.05 26.12
CA ALA A 169 47.37 61.95 25.65
C ALA A 169 46.83 63.15 24.83
N GLY A 170 45.88 63.89 25.39
CA GLY A 170 45.28 65.08 24.78
C GLY A 170 44.47 64.83 23.52
N LYS A 171 44.01 63.59 23.29
CA LYS A 171 43.16 63.22 22.16
C LYS A 171 42.04 62.29 22.56
N TRP A 172 40.86 62.55 22.03
CA TRP A 172 39.73 61.63 22.15
C TRP A 172 39.99 60.35 21.36
N GLY A 173 39.88 59.20 22.04
CA GLY A 173 39.85 57.90 21.38
C GLY A 173 38.58 57.68 20.54
N SER A 174 38.48 56.51 19.91
CA SER A 174 37.24 56.06 19.27
C SER A 174 36.12 55.90 20.29
N CYS A 175 34.87 55.91 19.82
CA CYS A 175 33.72 55.66 20.66
C CYS A 175 33.62 54.16 20.99
N GLU A 176 34.15 53.75 22.13
CA GLU A 176 34.15 52.34 22.53
C GLU A 176 32.77 51.95 23.09
N GLY A 177 32.25 50.80 22.66
CA GLY A 177 30.97 50.27 23.13
C GLY A 177 29.72 50.85 22.48
N GLU A 178 29.85 51.69 21.44
CA GLU A 178 28.69 52.15 20.67
C GLU A 178 28.13 51.01 19.79
N VAL A 179 26.81 50.98 19.63
CA VAL A 179 26.10 50.17 18.63
C VAL A 179 25.34 51.13 17.73
N VAL A 180 25.70 51.16 16.45
CA VAL A 180 25.11 52.03 15.43
C VAL A 180 24.18 51.25 14.50
N PRO A 181 23.23 51.91 13.80
CA PRO A 181 22.27 51.24 12.94
C PRO A 181 22.91 50.38 11.87
N LYS A 182 22.38 49.19 11.68
CA LYS A 182 22.72 48.22 10.65
C LYS A 182 21.47 47.85 9.88
N THR A 183 21.60 47.05 8.82
CA THR A 183 20.40 46.51 8.17
C THR A 183 19.77 45.44 9.04
N GLU A 184 18.44 45.48 9.16
CA GLU A 184 17.61 44.48 9.82
C GLU A 184 17.98 43.05 9.45
N THR A 185 18.30 42.27 10.48
CA THR A 185 18.48 40.81 10.42
C THR A 185 17.34 40.17 11.19
N CYS A 186 16.83 39.03 10.74
CA CYS A 186 15.81 38.31 11.48
C CYS A 186 16.39 37.70 12.77
N ASN A 187 16.43 38.48 13.84
CA ASN A 187 17.08 38.14 15.12
C ASN A 187 16.28 38.63 16.35
N ALA A 188 15.08 39.18 16.16
CA ALA A 188 14.22 39.75 17.21
C ALA A 188 14.80 41.02 17.88
N LEU A 189 15.71 41.69 17.20
CA LEU A 189 16.33 42.95 17.61
C LEU A 189 15.97 44.03 16.58
N ASP A 190 16.04 45.28 17.01
CA ASP A 190 15.90 46.46 16.14
C ASP A 190 17.33 46.90 15.80
N ASP A 191 17.86 46.31 14.72
CA ASP A 191 19.23 46.46 14.24
C ASP A 191 19.42 47.80 13.51
N ASP A 192 18.37 48.29 12.83
CA ASP A 192 18.39 49.56 12.09
C ASP A 192 17.94 50.77 12.92
N CYS A 193 17.54 50.50 14.16
CA CYS A 193 17.25 51.47 15.22
C CYS A 193 16.19 52.49 14.79
N ASP A 194 15.25 52.06 13.95
CA ASP A 194 14.11 52.86 13.53
C ASP A 194 12.95 52.82 14.55
N GLY A 195 13.05 51.94 15.55
CA GLY A 195 12.07 51.71 16.61
C GLY A 195 11.15 50.52 16.35
N LYS A 196 11.41 49.73 15.31
CA LYS A 196 10.66 48.53 14.96
C LYS A 196 11.61 47.35 14.87
N VAL A 197 11.12 46.19 15.29
CA VAL A 197 11.90 44.95 15.32
C VAL A 197 11.61 44.14 14.07
N ASP A 198 12.66 43.63 13.42
CA ASP A 198 12.59 42.72 12.26
C ASP A 198 11.67 43.26 11.13
N ASN A 199 11.81 44.53 10.73
CA ASN A 199 11.01 45.15 9.66
C ASN A 199 11.80 45.42 8.38
N VAL A 200 11.09 45.76 7.31
CA VAL A 200 11.73 46.35 6.12
C VAL A 200 12.02 47.82 6.43
N SER A 201 13.30 48.20 6.38
CA SER A 201 13.74 49.57 6.68
C SER A 201 12.88 50.64 6.00
N GLY A 202 12.34 51.56 6.80
CA GLY A 202 11.47 52.65 6.35
C GLY A 202 10.05 52.24 5.96
N LYS A 203 9.63 50.99 6.25
CA LYS A 203 8.28 50.49 5.98
C LYS A 203 7.66 49.84 7.22
N ASP A 204 6.34 49.78 7.24
CA ASP A 204 5.57 49.08 8.26
C ASP A 204 5.23 47.63 7.83
N GLU A 205 6.18 46.97 7.16
CA GLU A 205 6.07 45.58 6.69
C GLU A 205 7.11 44.73 7.42
N LYS A 206 6.74 43.51 7.82
CA LYS A 206 7.68 42.54 8.41
C LYS A 206 8.83 42.26 7.44
N LEU A 207 10.04 42.08 7.98
CA LEU A 207 11.20 41.68 7.21
C LEU A 207 10.90 40.35 6.51
N PHE A 208 11.24 40.26 5.23
CA PHE A 208 11.01 39.05 4.43
C PHE A 208 12.19 38.73 3.54
N LYS A 209 12.35 37.45 3.21
CA LYS A 209 13.25 37.00 2.14
C LYS A 209 12.50 36.15 1.12
N LYS A 210 12.97 36.18 -0.12
CA LYS A 210 12.43 35.33 -1.18
C LYS A 210 12.73 33.87 -0.88
N CYS A 211 11.78 33.00 -1.18
CA CYS A 211 11.92 31.56 -0.99
C CYS A 211 11.14 30.79 -2.05
N TYR A 212 11.38 29.49 -2.09
CA TYR A 212 10.58 28.57 -2.86
C TYR A 212 10.47 27.26 -2.08
N GLY A 213 9.24 26.85 -1.73
CA GLY A 213 8.98 25.64 -0.94
C GLY A 213 9.04 24.34 -1.76
N GLY A 214 8.95 24.43 -3.09
CA GLY A 214 9.02 23.30 -4.01
C GLY A 214 10.45 22.91 -4.42
N GLN A 215 10.57 22.04 -5.41
CA GLN A 215 11.88 21.67 -5.98
C GLN A 215 12.49 22.89 -6.68
N THR A 216 13.72 23.26 -6.30
CA THR A 216 14.39 24.49 -6.77
C THR A 216 14.53 24.61 -8.29
N LYS A 217 14.52 23.49 -9.02
CA LYS A 217 14.55 23.46 -10.49
C LYS A 217 13.32 24.07 -11.17
N PHE A 218 12.19 24.19 -10.47
CA PHE A 218 10.95 24.76 -10.98
C PHE A 218 10.73 26.21 -10.53
N ALA A 219 11.61 26.73 -9.68
CA ALA A 219 11.45 28.05 -9.09
C ALA A 219 11.55 29.17 -10.14
N GLY A 220 10.51 29.97 -10.27
CA GLY A 220 10.44 31.09 -11.21
C GLY A 220 10.16 30.70 -12.66
N ILE A 221 9.74 29.46 -12.91
CA ILE A 221 9.30 28.96 -14.21
C ILE A 221 7.76 28.94 -14.22
N GLY A 222 7.14 29.45 -15.29
CA GLY A 222 5.69 29.46 -15.41
C GLY A 222 4.97 30.14 -14.24
N GLU A 223 3.96 29.47 -13.69
CA GLU A 223 3.18 29.93 -12.54
C GLU A 223 3.86 29.62 -11.18
N CYS A 224 5.02 28.95 -11.18
CA CYS A 224 5.79 28.63 -9.97
C CYS A 224 6.60 29.81 -9.45
N VAL A 225 5.88 30.85 -9.00
CA VAL A 225 6.48 32.05 -8.45
C VAL A 225 7.13 31.81 -7.08
N HIS A 226 8.13 32.64 -6.77
CA HIS A 226 8.77 32.65 -5.47
C HIS A 226 7.80 33.18 -4.40
N GLY A 227 7.78 32.52 -3.25
CA GLY A 227 7.08 32.97 -2.06
C GLY A 227 7.94 33.88 -1.18
N LYS A 228 7.45 34.12 0.04
CA LYS A 228 8.14 34.88 1.08
C LYS A 228 8.27 34.06 2.36
N ASN A 229 9.47 34.01 2.96
CA ASN A 229 9.60 33.72 4.39
C ASN A 229 9.46 35.05 5.12
N LEU A 230 8.55 35.13 6.08
CA LEU A 230 8.42 36.29 6.96
C LEU A 230 9.31 36.08 8.19
N CYS A 231 9.86 37.14 8.74
CA CYS A 231 10.50 37.08 10.04
C CYS A 231 9.45 37.20 11.16
N GLU A 232 9.42 36.24 12.06
CA GLU A 232 8.57 36.24 13.25
C GLU A 232 9.39 35.83 14.47
N GLN A 233 9.48 36.71 15.46
CA GLN A 233 10.21 36.46 16.71
C GLN A 233 11.67 36.02 16.47
N GLY A 234 12.37 36.67 15.53
CA GLY A 234 13.75 36.32 15.18
C GLY A 234 13.92 34.98 14.46
N GLN A 235 12.83 34.39 13.94
CA GLN A 235 12.88 33.17 13.15
C GLN A 235 12.15 33.34 11.82
N TRP A 236 12.75 32.79 10.75
CA TRP A 236 12.10 32.72 9.45
C TRP A 236 10.96 31.71 9.48
N THR A 237 9.75 32.14 9.12
CA THR A 237 8.62 31.25 8.92
C THR A 237 8.87 30.29 7.74
N ALA A 238 7.99 29.30 7.56
CA ALA A 238 7.95 28.50 6.34
C ALA A 238 7.74 29.38 5.09
N CYS A 239 8.06 28.85 3.90
CA CYS A 239 7.85 29.62 2.67
C CYS A 239 6.35 29.77 2.41
N LEU A 240 5.83 31.00 2.48
CA LEU A 240 4.42 31.31 2.25
C LEU A 240 4.21 31.80 0.82
N ASP A 241 3.02 31.58 0.28
CA ASP A 241 2.55 32.14 -1.00
C ASP A 241 3.45 31.84 -2.22
N TYR A 242 4.12 30.68 -2.25
CA TYR A 242 4.84 30.22 -3.43
C TYR A 242 3.91 29.44 -4.38
N GLY A 243 4.18 29.53 -5.69
CA GLY A 243 3.44 28.77 -6.70
C GLY A 243 3.89 27.31 -6.73
N GLU A 244 2.99 26.39 -6.45
CA GLU A 244 3.24 24.95 -6.53
C GLU A 244 3.04 24.41 -7.95
N PRO A 245 3.88 23.46 -8.41
CA PRO A 245 3.67 22.74 -9.66
C PRO A 245 2.33 22.01 -9.62
N LYS A 246 1.48 22.26 -10.61
CA LYS A 246 0.19 21.59 -10.81
C LYS A 246 0.19 20.95 -12.17
N THR A 247 -0.55 19.86 -12.34
CA THR A 247 -0.71 19.25 -13.66
C THR A 247 -1.21 20.28 -14.67
N GLU A 248 -0.57 20.30 -15.84
CA GLU A 248 -0.96 21.11 -17.00
C GLU A 248 -2.47 21.00 -17.30
N ILE A 249 -3.09 22.17 -17.46
CA ILE A 249 -4.43 22.32 -18.02
C ILE A 249 -4.33 23.16 -19.27
N CYS A 250 -5.28 23.01 -20.20
CA CYS A 250 -5.27 23.75 -21.45
C CYS A 250 -5.73 25.20 -21.22
N ASP A 251 -4.85 26.04 -20.67
CA ASP A 251 -5.11 27.44 -20.32
C ASP A 251 -4.06 28.41 -20.90
N GLY A 252 -3.04 27.90 -21.61
CA GLY A 252 -1.98 28.68 -22.21
C GLY A 252 -0.91 29.11 -21.22
N LYS A 253 -0.85 28.48 -20.04
CA LYS A 253 0.14 28.71 -19.01
C LYS A 253 0.96 27.45 -18.76
N ASP A 254 2.09 27.65 -18.11
CA ASP A 254 2.97 26.59 -17.62
C ASP A 254 2.62 26.39 -16.13
N ASN A 255 1.69 25.46 -15.88
CA ASN A 255 1.16 25.14 -14.56
C ASN A 255 2.07 24.17 -13.79
N ASP A 256 2.76 23.27 -14.50
CA ASP A 256 3.64 22.25 -13.92
C ASP A 256 5.10 22.71 -13.81
N CYS A 257 5.38 23.88 -14.36
CA CYS A 257 6.61 24.64 -14.23
C CYS A 257 7.82 23.90 -14.80
N ASP A 258 7.60 23.01 -15.76
CA ASP A 258 8.65 22.29 -16.47
C ASP A 258 9.28 23.10 -17.61
N GLY A 259 8.76 24.30 -17.87
CA GLY A 259 9.23 25.23 -18.88
C GLY A 259 8.51 25.11 -20.22
N ASN A 260 7.55 24.19 -20.34
CA ASN A 260 6.68 24.04 -21.48
C ASN A 260 5.25 24.43 -21.08
N VAL A 261 4.50 24.96 -22.04
CA VAL A 261 3.11 25.40 -21.84
C VAL A 261 2.19 24.36 -22.42
N ASP A 262 1.12 24.02 -21.70
CA ASP A 262 0.09 23.07 -22.12
C ASP A 262 0.71 21.76 -22.65
N ASN A 263 1.48 21.03 -21.83
CA ASN A 263 2.17 19.79 -22.23
C ASN A 263 1.87 18.56 -21.35
N LEU A 264 2.38 17.41 -21.77
CA LEU A 264 2.41 16.20 -20.94
C LEU A 264 3.85 15.89 -20.51
N PRO A 265 4.05 15.18 -19.38
CA PRO A 265 5.36 14.70 -18.97
C PRO A 265 6.05 13.92 -20.09
N GLY A 266 7.22 14.39 -20.52
CA GLY A 266 8.00 13.80 -21.61
C GLY A 266 7.52 14.15 -23.03
N LYS A 267 6.53 15.03 -23.18
CA LYS A 267 6.03 15.50 -24.48
C LYS A 267 5.92 17.05 -24.50
N PRO A 268 7.01 17.78 -24.74
CA PRO A 268 7.13 19.23 -24.50
C PRO A 268 6.22 20.13 -25.37
N ASN A 269 5.51 19.59 -26.37
CA ASN A 269 4.63 20.36 -27.25
C ASN A 269 3.25 19.70 -27.42
N LEU A 270 2.84 18.84 -26.48
CA LEU A 270 1.62 18.06 -26.64
C LEU A 270 0.91 17.79 -25.31
N LEU A 271 -0.15 18.55 -25.05
CA LEU A 271 -1.21 18.18 -24.12
C LEU A 271 -2.39 17.59 -24.89
N GLU A 272 -2.58 16.28 -24.74
CA GLU A 272 -3.69 15.54 -25.34
C GLU A 272 -4.51 14.84 -24.26
N VAL A 273 -5.83 14.84 -24.41
CA VAL A 273 -6.73 14.06 -23.55
C VAL A 273 -7.76 13.30 -24.38
N LYS A 274 -8.26 12.21 -23.82
CA LYS A 274 -9.34 11.42 -24.42
C LYS A 274 -10.63 12.23 -24.40
N CYS A 275 -11.34 12.22 -25.52
CA CYS A 275 -12.60 12.92 -25.69
C CYS A 275 -13.63 12.00 -26.35
N TYR A 276 -14.90 12.27 -26.07
CA TYR A 276 -16.00 11.63 -26.75
C TYR A 276 -17.23 12.52 -26.63
N ASN A 277 -17.69 13.05 -27.76
CA ASN A 277 -18.84 13.96 -27.81
C ASN A 277 -20.14 13.26 -28.25
N GLY A 278 -20.16 11.92 -28.22
CA GLY A 278 -21.37 11.13 -28.47
C GLY A 278 -22.31 11.05 -27.26
N PRO A 279 -23.55 10.55 -27.45
CA PRO A 279 -24.50 10.34 -26.37
C PRO A 279 -23.93 9.50 -25.21
N GLN A 280 -24.34 9.80 -23.98
CA GLN A 280 -23.90 9.04 -22.80
C GLN A 280 -24.30 7.57 -22.93
N GLY A 281 -23.36 6.66 -22.66
CA GLY A 281 -23.58 5.22 -22.75
C GLY A 281 -23.17 4.59 -24.09
N THR A 282 -22.75 5.36 -25.10
CA THR A 282 -22.30 4.83 -26.42
C THR A 282 -20.77 4.73 -26.55
N ARG A 283 -20.03 5.20 -25.55
CA ARG A 283 -18.56 5.31 -25.59
C ARG A 283 -17.92 3.92 -25.61
N ASN A 284 -17.11 3.65 -26.64
CA ASN A 284 -16.40 2.37 -26.83
C ASN A 284 -17.33 1.15 -26.91
N ILE A 285 -18.55 1.34 -27.40
CA ILE A 285 -19.51 0.27 -27.70
C ILE A 285 -19.62 0.15 -29.22
N GLY A 286 -19.61 -1.07 -29.74
CA GLY A 286 -19.75 -1.32 -31.17
C GLY A 286 -18.65 -0.65 -32.01
N SER A 287 -19.06 0.07 -33.04
CA SER A 287 -18.19 0.86 -33.93
C SER A 287 -17.73 2.18 -33.30
N CYS A 288 -18.37 2.65 -32.22
CA CYS A 288 -18.04 3.93 -31.61
C CYS A 288 -16.72 3.88 -30.87
N LYS A 289 -15.92 4.92 -31.07
CA LYS A 289 -14.60 5.05 -30.47
C LYS A 289 -14.40 6.47 -29.96
N GLU A 290 -13.82 6.55 -28.78
CA GLU A 290 -13.30 7.82 -28.27
C GLU A 290 -12.16 8.33 -29.16
N GLY A 291 -12.09 9.65 -29.30
CA GLY A 291 -11.00 10.34 -29.98
C GLY A 291 -10.02 10.95 -28.99
N THR A 292 -9.12 11.79 -29.52
CA THR A 292 -8.24 12.65 -28.73
C THR A 292 -8.44 14.12 -29.11
N VAL A 293 -8.49 14.99 -28.10
CA VAL A 293 -8.36 16.43 -28.31
C VAL A 293 -6.93 16.81 -27.99
N ILE A 294 -6.40 17.77 -28.75
CA ILE A 294 -5.09 18.37 -28.52
C ILE A 294 -5.33 19.81 -28.07
N CYS A 295 -4.60 20.26 -27.06
CA CYS A 295 -4.56 21.65 -26.66
C CYS A 295 -3.69 22.44 -27.65
N GLN A 296 -4.22 23.52 -28.21
CA GLN A 296 -3.47 24.43 -29.07
C GLN A 296 -3.77 25.88 -28.66
N GLY A 297 -2.75 26.56 -28.12
CA GLY A 297 -2.85 27.96 -27.70
C GLY A 297 -3.87 28.18 -26.58
N GLY A 298 -3.83 27.35 -25.53
CA GLY A 298 -4.75 27.43 -24.39
C GLY A 298 -6.22 27.11 -24.72
N LYS A 299 -6.49 26.39 -25.82
CA LYS A 299 -7.84 25.97 -26.20
C LYS A 299 -7.85 24.53 -26.70
N TRP A 300 -8.82 23.76 -26.24
CA TRP A 300 -9.07 22.42 -26.75
C TRP A 300 -9.60 22.48 -28.19
N GLY A 301 -8.93 21.77 -29.09
CA GLY A 301 -9.40 21.58 -30.45
C GLY A 301 -10.60 20.65 -30.56
N ALA A 302 -10.96 20.29 -31.80
CA ALA A 302 -11.97 19.27 -32.05
C ALA A 302 -11.49 17.88 -31.60
N CYS A 303 -12.42 17.01 -31.22
CA CYS A 303 -12.10 15.63 -30.86
C CYS A 303 -11.75 14.84 -32.12
N LEU A 304 -10.46 14.60 -32.35
CA LEU A 304 -9.94 13.94 -33.53
C LEU A 304 -10.03 12.42 -33.38
N GLY A 305 -10.45 11.73 -34.44
CA GLY A 305 -10.53 10.26 -34.46
C GLY A 305 -11.71 9.67 -33.69
N GLU A 306 -12.62 10.48 -33.13
CA GLU A 306 -13.86 9.95 -32.57
C GLU A 306 -14.76 9.37 -33.66
N ILE A 307 -15.35 8.22 -33.39
CA ILE A 307 -16.41 7.61 -34.21
C ILE A 307 -17.69 7.69 -33.38
N LYS A 308 -18.67 8.47 -33.87
CA LYS A 308 -19.96 8.70 -33.21
C LYS A 308 -21.01 7.72 -33.71
N PRO A 309 -22.10 7.52 -32.95
CA PRO A 309 -23.25 6.76 -33.41
C PRO A 309 -23.76 7.29 -34.74
N THR A 310 -23.93 6.39 -35.68
CA THR A 310 -24.63 6.61 -36.95
C THR A 310 -25.85 5.70 -36.99
N ALA A 311 -26.80 5.98 -37.88
CA ALA A 311 -27.94 5.10 -38.05
C ALA A 311 -27.47 3.69 -38.44
N GLU A 312 -28.13 2.68 -37.89
CA GLU A 312 -27.85 1.29 -38.19
C GLU A 312 -27.90 1.00 -39.68
N VAL A 313 -26.95 0.17 -40.12
CA VAL A 313 -26.92 -0.43 -41.44
C VAL A 313 -26.53 -1.88 -41.26
N CYS A 314 -27.15 -2.77 -42.03
CA CYS A 314 -26.88 -4.21 -41.96
C CYS A 314 -25.51 -4.54 -42.56
N ASP A 315 -24.46 -4.26 -41.80
CA ASP A 315 -23.05 -4.50 -42.15
C ASP A 315 -22.34 -5.39 -41.11
N GLY A 316 -23.09 -5.93 -40.15
CA GLY A 316 -22.58 -6.78 -39.09
C GLY A 316 -21.87 -6.01 -37.99
N LYS A 317 -22.08 -4.70 -37.90
CA LYS A 317 -21.55 -3.85 -36.85
C LYS A 317 -22.65 -3.09 -36.15
N ASP A 318 -22.42 -2.86 -34.86
CA ASP A 318 -23.21 -1.96 -34.02
C ASP A 318 -22.80 -0.51 -34.34
N ASN A 319 -23.53 0.14 -35.25
CA ASN A 319 -23.20 1.43 -35.84
C ASN A 319 -23.80 2.60 -35.05
N ASP A 320 -24.87 2.37 -34.31
CA ASP A 320 -25.51 3.31 -33.39
C ASP A 320 -25.00 3.16 -31.94
N CYS A 321 -24.19 2.12 -31.70
CA CYS A 321 -23.41 1.89 -30.50
C CYS A 321 -24.28 1.67 -29.26
N ASN A 322 -25.43 1.03 -29.43
CA ASN A 322 -26.37 0.70 -28.37
C ASN A 322 -26.14 -0.69 -27.74
N GLY A 323 -25.16 -1.45 -28.26
CA GLY A 323 -24.80 -2.79 -27.79
C GLY A 323 -25.53 -3.92 -28.52
N GLN A 324 -26.36 -3.62 -29.50
CA GLN A 324 -27.00 -4.58 -30.41
C GLN A 324 -26.43 -4.40 -31.83
N THR A 325 -26.58 -5.41 -32.68
CA THR A 325 -26.01 -5.38 -34.04
C THR A 325 -27.14 -5.46 -35.05
N ASP A 326 -27.18 -4.51 -35.98
CA ASP A 326 -28.08 -4.45 -37.14
C ASP A 326 -29.60 -4.47 -36.82
N GLU A 327 -30.03 -3.93 -35.68
CA GLU A 327 -31.42 -4.00 -35.20
C GLU A 327 -32.37 -2.93 -35.76
N ALA A 328 -31.83 -1.83 -36.30
CA ALA A 328 -32.60 -0.65 -36.72
C ALA A 328 -32.29 -0.11 -38.14
N ASP A 329 -31.78 -0.93 -39.06
CA ASP A 329 -31.53 -0.53 -40.45
C ASP A 329 -32.80 0.05 -41.13
N PRO A 330 -32.76 1.28 -41.68
CA PRO A 330 -33.91 1.91 -42.36
C PRO A 330 -34.50 1.11 -43.54
N LYS A 331 -33.74 0.19 -44.12
CA LYS A 331 -34.16 -0.68 -45.24
C LYS A 331 -34.70 -2.02 -44.77
N LEU A 332 -34.57 -2.39 -43.50
CA LEU A 332 -35.25 -3.56 -42.96
C LEU A 332 -36.74 -3.49 -43.27
N ARG A 333 -37.29 -4.59 -43.80
CA ARG A 333 -38.72 -4.75 -44.13
C ARG A 333 -39.22 -3.91 -45.31
N THR A 334 -38.35 -3.22 -46.05
CA THR A 334 -38.72 -2.57 -47.33
C THR A 334 -38.79 -3.59 -48.46
N SER A 335 -39.62 -3.33 -49.48
CA SER A 335 -39.87 -4.27 -50.57
C SER A 335 -38.72 -4.34 -51.59
N CYS A 336 -38.48 -5.53 -52.12
CA CYS A 336 -37.44 -5.84 -53.10
C CYS A 336 -37.95 -6.81 -54.17
N THR A 337 -37.22 -7.02 -55.27
CA THR A 337 -37.65 -7.90 -56.37
C THR A 337 -36.66 -9.04 -56.58
N THR A 338 -37.13 -10.29 -56.66
CA THR A 338 -36.30 -11.50 -56.86
C THR A 338 -36.38 -12.00 -58.32
N ASN A 339 -35.36 -12.74 -58.77
CA ASN A 339 -35.21 -13.22 -60.16
C ASN A 339 -35.86 -14.60 -60.43
N SER A 340 -37.01 -14.90 -59.80
CA SER A 340 -37.71 -16.18 -60.00
C SER A 340 -38.90 -16.03 -60.96
N SER A 341 -39.09 -17.03 -61.84
CA SER A 341 -39.95 -16.94 -63.03
C SER A 341 -41.35 -17.54 -62.82
N SER A 342 -42.23 -16.82 -62.13
CA SER A 342 -43.71 -16.86 -62.19
C SER A 342 -44.26 -15.96 -61.07
N SER A 343 -45.58 -15.89 -60.83
CA SER A 343 -46.35 -14.81 -60.16
C SER A 343 -45.89 -14.27 -58.79
N CYS A 344 -44.83 -14.79 -58.17
CA CYS A 344 -44.25 -14.34 -56.90
C CYS A 344 -42.93 -13.56 -57.11
N LYS A 345 -43.02 -12.28 -57.54
CA LYS A 345 -41.85 -11.41 -57.86
C LYS A 345 -41.44 -10.38 -56.79
N THR A 346 -42.01 -10.42 -55.59
CA THR A 346 -41.74 -9.41 -54.54
C THR A 346 -41.27 -10.02 -53.22
N GLY A 347 -40.20 -9.45 -52.68
CA GLY A 347 -39.52 -9.78 -51.42
C GLY A 347 -39.52 -8.63 -50.42
N SER A 348 -39.01 -8.89 -49.21
CA SER A 348 -38.61 -7.87 -48.24
C SER A 348 -37.15 -8.05 -47.84
N TYR A 349 -36.43 -6.95 -47.65
CA TYR A 349 -35.03 -7.00 -47.21
C TYR A 349 -34.94 -7.43 -45.73
N GLN A 350 -34.13 -8.44 -45.45
CA GLN A 350 -33.76 -8.90 -44.11
C GLN A 350 -32.24 -8.90 -43.94
N CYS A 351 -31.78 -8.69 -42.70
CA CYS A 351 -30.36 -8.74 -42.36
C CYS A 351 -29.94 -10.16 -42.00
N LYS A 352 -29.10 -10.80 -42.81
CA LYS A 352 -28.60 -12.16 -42.55
C LYS A 352 -27.10 -12.25 -42.79
N GLY A 353 -26.33 -12.43 -41.71
CA GLY A 353 -24.87 -12.58 -41.78
C GLY A 353 -24.13 -11.29 -42.15
N GLY A 354 -24.61 -10.12 -41.72
CA GLY A 354 -24.00 -8.82 -42.01
C GLY A 354 -24.21 -8.32 -43.44
N ALA A 355 -25.28 -8.78 -44.10
CA ALA A 355 -25.67 -8.31 -45.43
C ALA A 355 -27.19 -8.24 -45.59
N LEU A 356 -27.67 -7.18 -46.25
CA LEU A 356 -29.07 -7.01 -46.68
C LEU A 356 -29.40 -8.04 -47.77
N VAL A 357 -30.16 -9.06 -47.41
CA VAL A 357 -30.65 -10.10 -48.33
C VAL A 357 -32.12 -9.85 -48.63
N CYS A 358 -32.47 -9.80 -49.92
CA CYS A 358 -33.86 -9.77 -50.36
C CYS A 358 -34.47 -11.17 -50.19
N ILE A 359 -35.36 -11.33 -49.21
CA ILE A 359 -36.06 -12.59 -48.96
C ILE A 359 -37.46 -12.47 -49.56
N ALA A 360 -37.87 -13.45 -50.36
CA ALA A 360 -39.20 -13.45 -50.99
C ALA A 360 -40.30 -13.28 -49.92
N SER A 361 -41.26 -12.40 -50.19
CA SER A 361 -42.28 -12.00 -49.23
C SER A 361 -43.44 -12.95 -49.44
N THR A 362 -43.55 -13.94 -48.56
CA THR A 362 -44.65 -14.91 -48.54
C THR A 362 -45.93 -14.27 -48.00
N THR A 363 -46.47 -13.25 -48.68
CA THR A 363 -47.92 -13.05 -48.63
C THR A 363 -48.55 -14.03 -49.60
N SER A 364 -48.34 -15.29 -49.27
CA SER A 364 -48.93 -16.46 -49.88
C SER A 364 -50.36 -16.56 -49.34
N VAL A 365 -51.32 -16.75 -50.24
CA VAL A 365 -52.68 -17.07 -49.80
C VAL A 365 -52.71 -18.54 -49.42
N PRO A 366 -53.45 -18.95 -48.36
CA PRO A 366 -53.56 -20.36 -48.00
C PRO A 366 -54.03 -21.19 -49.19
N GLU A 367 -53.40 -22.35 -49.40
CA GLU A 367 -53.71 -23.26 -50.50
C GLU A 367 -55.22 -23.54 -50.65
N LEU A 368 -55.65 -23.71 -51.89
CA LEU A 368 -57.00 -24.18 -52.25
C LEU A 368 -56.82 -25.57 -52.88
N CYS A 369 -57.73 -26.52 -52.62
CA CYS A 369 -57.67 -27.85 -53.22
C CYS A 369 -58.09 -27.80 -54.71
N ASP A 370 -57.26 -27.23 -55.56
CA ASP A 370 -57.54 -26.95 -56.98
C ASP A 370 -56.41 -27.35 -57.95
N GLY A 371 -55.28 -27.82 -57.42
CA GLY A 371 -54.16 -28.33 -58.21
C GLY A 371 -53.18 -27.25 -58.68
N LEU A 372 -53.15 -26.08 -58.01
CA LEU A 372 -52.21 -24.99 -58.24
C LEU A 372 -51.36 -24.71 -56.97
N ASP A 373 -50.15 -24.17 -57.15
CA ASP A 373 -49.28 -23.69 -56.06
C ASP A 373 -49.63 -22.22 -55.77
N ASN A 374 -50.64 -22.02 -54.91
CA ASN A 374 -51.23 -20.72 -54.61
C ASN A 374 -50.43 -19.96 -53.54
N ASP A 375 -49.58 -20.67 -52.81
CA ASP A 375 -48.81 -20.18 -51.69
C ASP A 375 -47.30 -20.03 -51.98
N CYS A 376 -46.89 -20.42 -53.19
CA CYS A 376 -45.55 -20.25 -53.76
C CYS A 376 -44.44 -20.95 -52.97
N ASP A 377 -44.74 -22.03 -52.24
CA ASP A 377 -43.74 -22.83 -51.52
C ASP A 377 -43.07 -23.91 -52.41
N GLY A 378 -43.55 -24.07 -53.65
CA GLY A 378 -43.01 -24.98 -54.66
C GLY A 378 -43.62 -26.38 -54.63
N GLN A 379 -44.66 -26.60 -53.84
CA GLN A 379 -45.44 -27.83 -53.81
C GLN A 379 -46.89 -27.51 -54.27
N THR A 380 -47.76 -28.50 -54.50
CA THR A 380 -49.15 -28.29 -54.95
C THR A 380 -50.19 -28.94 -54.03
N ASP A 381 -51.14 -28.15 -53.52
CA ASP A 381 -52.23 -28.52 -52.60
C ASP A 381 -51.77 -29.06 -51.21
N GLU A 382 -50.78 -28.41 -50.59
CA GLU A 382 -50.12 -28.86 -49.37
C GLU A 382 -50.98 -28.69 -48.13
N GLY A 383 -50.80 -29.59 -47.17
CA GLY A 383 -51.43 -29.41 -45.85
C GLY A 383 -52.95 -29.63 -45.84
N ASN A 384 -53.51 -30.30 -46.86
CA ASN A 384 -54.93 -30.65 -46.96
C ASN A 384 -55.88 -29.43 -47.02
N PRO A 385 -55.73 -28.56 -48.04
CA PRO A 385 -56.52 -27.34 -48.17
C PRO A 385 -58.01 -27.64 -48.35
N GLY A 386 -58.88 -26.92 -47.63
CA GLY A 386 -60.34 -27.15 -47.65
C GLY A 386 -60.82 -28.49 -47.05
N GLY A 387 -59.90 -29.37 -46.63
CA GLY A 387 -60.21 -30.58 -45.88
C GLY A 387 -60.55 -30.26 -44.42
N GLY A 388 -61.07 -31.26 -43.70
CA GLY A 388 -61.39 -31.10 -42.29
C GLY A 388 -62.87 -31.09 -41.94
N LYS A 389 -63.77 -31.04 -42.91
CA LYS A 389 -65.22 -31.16 -42.64
C LYS A 389 -65.59 -32.61 -42.37
N THR A 390 -66.50 -32.83 -41.41
CA THR A 390 -67.02 -34.16 -41.09
C THR A 390 -67.79 -34.73 -42.27
N CYS A 391 -67.64 -36.03 -42.49
CA CYS A 391 -68.35 -36.77 -43.51
C CYS A 391 -68.57 -38.21 -43.01
N THR A 392 -69.49 -38.94 -43.64
CA THR A 392 -69.82 -40.31 -43.24
C THR A 392 -69.26 -41.28 -44.28
N THR A 393 -68.50 -42.28 -43.84
CA THR A 393 -67.98 -43.36 -44.68
C THR A 393 -69.03 -44.48 -44.81
N SER A 394 -68.73 -45.50 -45.61
CA SER A 394 -69.57 -46.69 -45.78
C SER A 394 -69.23 -47.85 -44.82
N LEU A 395 -68.36 -47.64 -43.83
CA LEU A 395 -67.89 -48.68 -42.90
C LEU A 395 -68.76 -48.77 -41.62
N PRO A 396 -68.86 -49.94 -40.96
CA PRO A 396 -69.59 -50.13 -39.70
C PRO A 396 -68.76 -49.66 -38.48
N GLY A 397 -69.30 -49.85 -37.28
CA GLY A 397 -68.61 -49.54 -36.03
C GLY A 397 -68.16 -48.08 -35.88
N VAL A 398 -67.05 -47.89 -35.17
CA VAL A 398 -66.43 -46.57 -34.95
C VAL A 398 -65.87 -45.95 -36.24
N CYS A 399 -65.63 -46.75 -37.28
CA CYS A 399 -65.07 -46.33 -38.58
C CYS A 399 -66.06 -45.58 -39.49
N LYS A 400 -67.34 -45.53 -39.12
CA LYS A 400 -68.39 -44.84 -39.88
C LYS A 400 -68.15 -43.33 -40.04
N ASN A 401 -67.44 -42.72 -39.09
CA ASN A 401 -67.17 -41.30 -39.11
C ASN A 401 -65.87 -41.00 -39.87
N GLY A 402 -65.90 -40.00 -40.74
CA GLY A 402 -64.77 -39.58 -41.57
C GLY A 402 -64.61 -38.06 -41.61
N ARG A 403 -63.52 -37.63 -42.25
CA ARG A 403 -63.16 -36.24 -42.50
C ARG A 403 -62.71 -36.08 -43.95
N THR A 404 -63.09 -34.97 -44.54
CA THR A 404 -62.70 -34.63 -45.92
C THR A 404 -61.20 -34.38 -46.00
N VAL A 405 -60.55 -34.97 -47.01
CA VAL A 405 -59.12 -34.86 -47.33
C VAL A 405 -58.96 -34.53 -48.81
N CYS A 406 -58.16 -33.52 -49.11
CA CYS A 406 -57.74 -33.12 -50.43
C CYS A 406 -56.73 -34.14 -50.97
N SER A 407 -57.04 -34.77 -52.10
CA SER A 407 -56.16 -35.72 -52.76
C SER A 407 -56.37 -35.62 -54.27
N ALA A 408 -55.31 -35.26 -55.00
CA ALA A 408 -55.30 -35.01 -56.44
C ALA A 408 -56.30 -33.90 -56.88
N GLY A 409 -56.23 -32.73 -56.22
CA GLY A 409 -57.04 -31.55 -56.54
C GLY A 409 -58.55 -31.70 -56.27
N LYS A 410 -58.97 -32.69 -55.45
CA LYS A 410 -60.38 -32.91 -55.06
C LYS A 410 -60.53 -33.39 -53.62
N LEU A 411 -61.58 -32.92 -52.93
CA LEU A 411 -61.94 -33.35 -51.57
C LEU A 411 -62.64 -34.73 -51.57
N ARG A 412 -62.06 -35.70 -50.85
CA ARG A 412 -62.58 -37.07 -50.65
C ARG A 412 -62.82 -37.34 -49.17
N CYS A 413 -63.80 -38.18 -48.80
CA CYS A 413 -64.02 -38.55 -47.39
C CYS A 413 -63.10 -39.71 -46.99
N LYS A 414 -62.26 -39.50 -45.96
CA LYS A 414 -61.40 -40.53 -45.37
C LYS A 414 -61.86 -40.82 -43.94
N GLU A 415 -61.88 -42.08 -43.52
CA GLU A 415 -62.18 -42.43 -42.12
C GLU A 415 -61.23 -41.71 -41.15
N ILE A 416 -61.76 -41.24 -40.02
CA ILE A 416 -60.94 -40.64 -38.95
C ILE A 416 -60.52 -41.66 -37.89
N THR A 417 -61.24 -42.78 -37.82
CA THR A 417 -60.91 -43.92 -36.97
C THR A 417 -60.62 -45.08 -37.90
N ALA A 418 -59.36 -45.52 -37.93
CA ALA A 418 -58.99 -46.75 -38.61
C ALA A 418 -59.39 -47.95 -37.75
N ALA A 419 -59.74 -49.07 -38.38
CA ALA A 419 -59.95 -50.34 -37.70
C ALA A 419 -58.75 -50.66 -36.79
N SER A 420 -59.02 -51.02 -35.55
CA SER A 420 -58.01 -51.36 -34.55
C SER A 420 -58.46 -52.54 -33.71
N ASP A 421 -57.51 -53.34 -33.20
CA ASP A 421 -57.82 -54.49 -32.35
C ASP A 421 -58.85 -54.16 -31.26
N GLU A 422 -59.84 -55.04 -31.13
CA GLU A 422 -60.95 -54.93 -30.18
C GLU A 422 -60.48 -54.66 -28.74
N LYS A 423 -61.15 -53.73 -28.07
CA LYS A 423 -60.97 -53.45 -26.64
C LYS A 423 -62.26 -53.73 -25.94
N CYS A 424 -62.19 -54.33 -24.75
CA CYS A 424 -63.33 -54.62 -23.88
C CYS A 424 -64.08 -53.34 -23.43
N ASN A 425 -64.85 -52.72 -24.32
CA ASN A 425 -65.47 -51.41 -24.17
C ASN A 425 -66.89 -51.33 -24.76
N ASN A 426 -67.41 -52.44 -25.30
CA ASN A 426 -68.73 -52.54 -25.90
C ASN A 426 -68.90 -51.69 -27.17
N LEU A 427 -67.82 -51.51 -27.94
CA LEU A 427 -67.78 -50.90 -29.28
C LEU A 427 -67.17 -51.90 -30.27
N ASP A 428 -67.47 -51.71 -31.56
CA ASP A 428 -66.87 -52.40 -32.72
C ASP A 428 -65.70 -51.53 -33.19
N ASP A 429 -64.52 -51.77 -32.59
CA ASP A 429 -63.27 -51.02 -32.75
C ASP A 429 -62.50 -51.45 -34.01
N ASP A 430 -62.63 -52.71 -34.41
CA ASP A 430 -62.01 -53.28 -35.61
C ASP A 430 -62.90 -53.19 -36.86
N CYS A 431 -64.16 -52.78 -36.66
CA CYS A 431 -65.12 -52.44 -37.71
C CYS A 431 -65.48 -53.65 -38.59
N ASP A 432 -65.47 -54.86 -38.02
CA ASP A 432 -65.91 -56.09 -38.67
C ASP A 432 -67.42 -56.37 -38.48
N GLY A 433 -68.07 -55.63 -37.57
CA GLY A 433 -69.50 -55.74 -37.26
C GLY A 433 -69.83 -56.57 -36.01
N GLN A 434 -68.84 -57.06 -35.29
CA GLN A 434 -68.95 -57.70 -33.97
C GLN A 434 -68.45 -56.75 -32.87
N VAL A 435 -68.69 -57.10 -31.61
CA VAL A 435 -68.34 -56.26 -30.46
C VAL A 435 -67.59 -57.11 -29.44
N ASP A 436 -66.37 -56.67 -29.10
CA ASP A 436 -65.48 -57.26 -28.09
C ASP A 436 -65.12 -58.75 -28.32
N GLU A 437 -65.03 -59.24 -29.56
CA GLU A 437 -64.66 -60.64 -29.82
C GLU A 437 -63.16 -60.93 -29.63
N ASN A 438 -62.85 -62.14 -29.15
CA ASN A 438 -61.47 -62.62 -28.90
C ASN A 438 -60.62 -61.76 -27.93
N VAL A 439 -61.22 -60.80 -27.21
CA VAL A 439 -60.51 -59.95 -26.26
C VAL A 439 -60.24 -60.68 -24.94
N THR A 440 -58.97 -60.82 -24.57
CA THR A 440 -58.54 -61.53 -23.35
C THR A 440 -57.52 -60.72 -22.54
N LYS A 441 -57.46 -60.96 -21.22
CA LYS A 441 -56.49 -60.32 -20.31
C LYS A 441 -55.93 -61.29 -19.29
N SER A 442 -54.64 -61.18 -19.00
CA SER A 442 -53.95 -61.99 -17.98
C SER A 442 -54.45 -61.71 -16.57
N CYS A 443 -54.56 -62.74 -15.73
CA CYS A 443 -54.98 -62.66 -14.34
C CYS A 443 -54.24 -63.67 -13.44
N TYR A 444 -54.12 -63.37 -12.15
CA TYR A 444 -53.64 -64.32 -11.14
C TYR A 444 -54.22 -63.98 -9.77
N THR A 445 -54.87 -64.94 -9.11
CA THR A 445 -55.58 -64.73 -7.84
C THR A 445 -55.17 -65.74 -6.75
N LYS A 446 -54.10 -66.51 -6.95
CA LYS A 446 -53.70 -67.64 -6.07
C LYS A 446 -52.59 -67.33 -5.05
N GLY A 447 -52.23 -66.05 -4.85
CA GLY A 447 -51.30 -65.62 -3.78
C GLY A 447 -49.91 -65.27 -4.29
N ALA A 448 -48.84 -65.70 -3.59
CA ALA A 448 -47.45 -65.50 -3.98
C ALA A 448 -47.08 -66.34 -5.24
N GLY A 449 -45.97 -66.02 -5.90
CA GLY A 449 -45.42 -66.78 -7.05
C GLY A 449 -45.50 -66.10 -8.42
N CYS A 450 -46.45 -65.19 -8.64
CA CYS A 450 -46.50 -64.38 -9.85
C CYS A 450 -46.52 -62.89 -9.51
N VAL A 451 -45.68 -62.12 -10.20
CA VAL A 451 -45.61 -60.65 -10.06
C VAL A 451 -46.26 -59.99 -11.26
N VAL A 452 -47.08 -58.97 -11.02
CA VAL A 452 -47.71 -58.18 -12.09
C VAL A 452 -46.65 -57.30 -12.74
N ARG A 453 -46.49 -57.43 -14.05
CA ARG A 453 -45.65 -56.54 -14.86
C ARG A 453 -46.40 -55.24 -15.16
N SER A 454 -45.65 -54.23 -15.57
CA SER A 454 -46.17 -52.91 -15.91
C SER A 454 -47.22 -52.89 -17.04
N ASP A 455 -47.26 -53.93 -17.89
CA ASP A 455 -48.23 -54.12 -18.96
C ASP A 455 -49.51 -54.87 -18.51
N GLY A 456 -49.61 -55.21 -17.22
CA GLY A 456 -50.73 -55.97 -16.66
C GLY A 456 -50.63 -57.49 -16.87
N THR A 457 -49.55 -58.00 -17.48
CA THR A 457 -49.28 -59.44 -17.56
C THR A 457 -48.61 -59.94 -16.29
N HIS A 458 -48.83 -61.21 -15.92
CA HIS A 458 -48.25 -61.78 -14.71
C HIS A 458 -47.00 -62.60 -15.06
N SER A 459 -45.86 -62.23 -14.49
CA SER A 459 -44.60 -62.98 -14.57
C SER A 459 -44.54 -63.97 -13.43
N CYS A 460 -44.70 -65.25 -13.73
CA CYS A 460 -44.58 -66.30 -12.72
C CYS A 460 -43.15 -66.84 -12.66
N LYS A 461 -42.69 -67.16 -11.45
CA LYS A 461 -41.46 -67.91 -11.20
C LYS A 461 -41.82 -69.34 -10.76
N GLY A 462 -40.90 -70.27 -10.99
CA GLY A 462 -41.13 -71.67 -10.69
C GLY A 462 -42.21 -72.29 -11.57
N THR A 463 -43.02 -73.17 -10.98
CA THR A 463 -44.09 -73.90 -11.68
C THR A 463 -45.41 -73.13 -11.79
N CYS A 464 -45.53 -71.99 -11.10
CA CYS A 464 -46.73 -71.17 -11.11
C CYS A 464 -47.05 -70.60 -12.50
N ARG A 465 -48.35 -70.47 -12.81
CA ARG A 465 -48.83 -69.91 -14.08
C ARG A 465 -50.02 -68.99 -13.87
N ALA A 466 -50.02 -67.89 -14.62
CA ALA A 466 -51.14 -66.96 -14.69
C ALA A 466 -52.27 -67.54 -15.55
N GLY A 467 -53.50 -67.18 -15.21
CA GLY A 467 -54.68 -67.51 -16.01
C GLY A 467 -55.10 -66.36 -16.91
N THR A 468 -56.26 -66.52 -17.54
CA THR A 468 -56.85 -65.56 -18.48
C THR A 468 -58.30 -65.26 -18.12
N LEU A 469 -58.68 -63.97 -18.24
CA LEU A 469 -60.06 -63.49 -18.26
C LEU A 469 -60.46 -63.21 -19.72
N SER A 470 -61.68 -63.58 -20.08
CA SER A 470 -62.27 -63.27 -21.39
C SER A 470 -63.26 -62.12 -21.23
N CYS A 471 -63.25 -61.17 -22.16
CA CYS A 471 -64.27 -60.13 -22.23
C CYS A 471 -65.47 -60.60 -23.05
N ASN A 472 -66.67 -60.20 -22.63
CA ASN A 472 -67.86 -60.22 -23.46
C ASN A 472 -68.68 -58.94 -23.21
N ASN A 473 -69.04 -58.18 -24.25
CA ASN A 473 -69.86 -56.97 -24.17
C ASN A 473 -69.42 -55.98 -23.07
N GLY A 474 -68.14 -55.62 -23.08
CA GLY A 474 -67.53 -54.66 -22.16
C GLY A 474 -67.32 -55.16 -20.73
N GLN A 475 -67.59 -56.44 -20.44
CA GLN A 475 -67.40 -57.01 -19.10
C GLN A 475 -66.44 -58.19 -19.10
N TRP A 476 -65.44 -58.13 -18.22
CA TRP A 476 -64.51 -59.22 -17.97
C TRP A 476 -65.18 -60.37 -17.21
N SER A 477 -64.88 -61.61 -17.58
CA SER A 477 -65.29 -62.79 -16.85
C SER A 477 -64.87 -62.70 -15.38
N THR A 478 -65.68 -63.23 -14.46
CA THR A 478 -65.40 -63.14 -13.01
C THR A 478 -64.38 -64.18 -12.52
N SER A 479 -64.16 -65.25 -13.29
CA SER A 479 -63.26 -66.33 -12.93
C SER A 479 -62.00 -66.30 -13.79
N CYS A 480 -60.83 -66.37 -13.14
CA CYS A 480 -59.53 -66.46 -13.80
C CYS A 480 -59.21 -67.92 -14.15
N VAL A 481 -59.32 -68.27 -15.43
CA VAL A 481 -59.21 -69.64 -15.94
C VAL A 481 -57.76 -69.98 -16.30
N GLY A 482 -57.28 -71.15 -15.89
CA GLY A 482 -55.94 -71.65 -16.26
C GLY A 482 -54.79 -71.24 -15.30
N GLN A 483 -55.08 -70.56 -14.20
CA GLN A 483 -54.08 -70.22 -13.18
C GLN A 483 -53.65 -71.43 -12.32
N LEU A 484 -52.36 -71.51 -11.99
CA LEU A 484 -51.74 -72.51 -11.10
C LEU A 484 -50.94 -71.80 -10.01
N GLY A 485 -51.25 -72.05 -8.74
CA GLY A 485 -50.55 -71.47 -7.59
C GLY A 485 -49.65 -72.47 -6.84
N GLY A 486 -48.84 -71.96 -5.92
CA GLY A 486 -47.82 -72.72 -5.20
C GLY A 486 -48.35 -74.01 -4.56
N GLN A 487 -47.62 -75.10 -4.75
CA GLN A 487 -47.82 -76.43 -4.17
C GLN A 487 -46.66 -76.73 -3.20
N THR A 488 -46.78 -77.71 -2.31
CA THR A 488 -45.65 -78.03 -1.41
C THR A 488 -44.41 -78.50 -2.19
N GLU A 489 -43.23 -77.99 -1.80
CA GLU A 489 -41.92 -78.34 -2.39
C GLU A 489 -41.66 -79.85 -2.46
N THR A 490 -41.05 -80.27 -3.57
CA THR A 490 -40.66 -81.65 -3.86
C THR A 490 -39.32 -81.61 -4.53
N CYS A 491 -38.33 -82.39 -4.07
CA CYS A 491 -36.94 -82.38 -4.56
C CYS A 491 -36.85 -82.79 -6.04
N ASP A 492 -37.17 -81.89 -6.96
CA ASP A 492 -37.23 -82.12 -8.40
C ASP A 492 -36.48 -81.04 -9.21
N ASP A 493 -35.68 -80.22 -8.51
CA ASP A 493 -34.94 -79.07 -9.06
C ASP A 493 -35.86 -77.95 -9.60
N LEU A 494 -37.14 -77.94 -9.21
CA LEU A 494 -38.10 -76.87 -9.52
C LEU A 494 -38.55 -76.16 -8.23
N ASP A 495 -39.06 -74.94 -8.42
CA ASP A 495 -39.68 -74.11 -7.37
C ASP A 495 -41.20 -74.35 -7.46
N ASN A 496 -41.69 -75.25 -6.63
CA ASN A 496 -43.04 -75.80 -6.64
C ASN A 496 -44.00 -74.98 -5.77
N ASP A 497 -43.50 -74.39 -4.69
CA ASP A 497 -44.26 -73.49 -3.82
C ASP A 497 -44.21 -72.01 -4.26
N CYS A 498 -43.36 -71.74 -5.25
CA CYS A 498 -43.22 -70.46 -5.92
C CYS A 498 -42.78 -69.33 -4.98
N ASP A 499 -42.00 -69.65 -3.95
CA ASP A 499 -41.41 -68.67 -3.03
C ASP A 499 -40.15 -68.00 -3.60
N GLY A 500 -39.60 -68.54 -4.70
CA GLY A 500 -38.42 -68.05 -5.40
C GLY A 500 -37.12 -68.78 -5.04
N GLN A 501 -37.17 -69.82 -4.21
CA GLN A 501 -36.09 -70.76 -3.95
C GLN A 501 -36.43 -72.14 -4.55
N VAL A 502 -35.42 -72.97 -4.77
CA VAL A 502 -35.60 -74.31 -5.36
C VAL A 502 -35.22 -75.35 -4.31
N ASP A 503 -36.16 -76.18 -3.90
CA ASP A 503 -35.97 -77.30 -2.97
C ASP A 503 -35.32 -76.93 -1.63
N GLU A 504 -35.64 -75.75 -1.12
CA GLU A 504 -35.06 -75.15 0.10
C GLU A 504 -35.45 -75.90 1.39
N THR A 505 -36.56 -76.63 1.36
CA THR A 505 -36.96 -77.56 2.42
C THR A 505 -36.02 -78.78 2.54
N TYR A 506 -35.15 -79.06 1.56
CA TYR A 506 -34.18 -80.16 1.58
C TYR A 506 -32.75 -79.70 1.91
N ALA A 507 -32.52 -79.32 3.17
CA ALA A 507 -31.29 -78.68 3.67
C ALA A 507 -29.93 -79.35 3.32
N LYS A 508 -29.91 -80.63 2.94
CA LYS A 508 -28.67 -81.34 2.54
C LYS A 508 -28.36 -81.24 1.05
N LYS A 509 -29.29 -80.76 0.22
CA LYS A 509 -29.11 -80.59 -1.22
C LYS A 509 -27.94 -79.65 -1.50
N GLY A 510 -27.03 -80.05 -2.40
CA GLY A 510 -25.83 -79.29 -2.78
C GLY A 510 -24.60 -79.48 -1.87
N GLN A 511 -24.71 -80.14 -0.71
CA GLN A 511 -23.56 -80.42 0.17
C GLN A 511 -22.67 -81.56 -0.36
N THR A 512 -21.38 -81.56 -0.01
CA THR A 512 -20.41 -82.58 -0.43
C THR A 512 -20.68 -83.95 0.23
N CYS A 513 -20.61 -85.03 -0.55
CA CYS A 513 -20.80 -86.41 -0.10
C CYS A 513 -19.71 -87.34 -0.67
N TYR A 514 -19.52 -88.52 -0.07
CA TYR A 514 -18.52 -89.51 -0.48
C TYR A 514 -19.20 -90.88 -0.67
N ALA A 515 -18.77 -91.65 -1.68
CA ALA A 515 -19.25 -93.01 -1.93
C ALA A 515 -18.07 -93.99 -2.13
N GLY A 516 -18.02 -95.08 -1.35
CA GLY A 516 -16.96 -96.10 -1.39
C GLY A 516 -15.86 -95.92 -0.33
N THR A 517 -14.95 -96.89 -0.25
CA THR A 517 -13.83 -96.97 0.72
C THR A 517 -12.54 -97.32 -0.03
N GLY A 518 -11.37 -96.89 0.48
CA GLY A 518 -10.07 -97.18 -0.16
C GLY A 518 -9.85 -96.46 -1.51
N GLY A 519 -9.14 -97.11 -2.45
CA GLY A 519 -8.83 -96.60 -3.80
C GLY A 519 -10.07 -96.33 -4.68
N CYS A 520 -11.23 -96.82 -4.25
CA CYS A 520 -12.47 -96.78 -5.01
C CYS A 520 -13.48 -95.74 -4.48
N ARG A 521 -13.06 -94.91 -3.52
CA ARG A 521 -13.83 -93.79 -2.97
C ARG A 521 -13.94 -92.63 -3.95
N GLN A 522 -15.17 -92.27 -4.30
CA GLN A 522 -15.51 -91.10 -5.14
C GLN A 522 -16.09 -89.97 -4.28
N THR A 523 -15.81 -88.72 -4.67
CA THR A 523 -16.37 -87.52 -4.03
C THR A 523 -17.42 -86.89 -4.95
N GLY A 524 -18.60 -86.60 -4.43
CA GLY A 524 -19.71 -86.00 -5.17
C GLY A 524 -20.48 -84.95 -4.35
N LYS A 525 -21.65 -84.56 -4.84
CA LYS A 525 -22.59 -83.66 -4.16
C LYS A 525 -23.94 -84.33 -3.96
N MET A 526 -24.65 -83.96 -2.91
CA MET A 526 -26.01 -84.41 -2.67
C MET A 526 -26.96 -83.79 -3.70
N ILE A 527 -27.55 -84.62 -4.56
CA ILE A 527 -28.52 -84.26 -5.62
C ILE A 527 -29.88 -84.87 -5.29
N CYS A 528 -30.96 -84.40 -5.90
CA CYS A 528 -32.27 -85.02 -5.69
C CYS A 528 -32.27 -86.50 -6.09
N ASN A 529 -32.96 -87.32 -5.30
CA ASN A 529 -33.16 -88.73 -5.62
C ASN A 529 -34.24 -88.86 -6.71
N SER A 530 -34.26 -89.99 -7.41
CA SER A 530 -35.22 -90.23 -8.50
C SER A 530 -36.67 -90.37 -8.02
N ALA A 531 -36.93 -90.36 -6.71
CA ALA A 531 -38.26 -90.42 -6.12
C ALA A 531 -38.80 -89.04 -5.71
N GLY A 532 -38.02 -87.97 -5.84
CA GLY A 532 -38.41 -86.60 -5.48
C GLY A 532 -38.56 -86.32 -3.98
N SER A 533 -38.38 -87.34 -3.12
CA SER A 533 -38.68 -87.25 -1.68
C SER A 533 -37.46 -86.93 -0.80
N GLY A 534 -36.27 -86.78 -1.39
CA GLY A 534 -35.05 -86.47 -0.65
C GLY A 534 -33.80 -86.47 -1.54
N VAL A 535 -32.61 -86.41 -0.93
CA VAL A 535 -31.32 -86.27 -1.64
C VAL A 535 -30.45 -87.53 -1.57
N LYS A 536 -29.71 -87.84 -2.65
CA LYS A 536 -28.72 -88.91 -2.78
C LYS A 536 -27.36 -88.36 -3.26
N CYS A 537 -26.27 -89.09 -3.06
CA CYS A 537 -24.97 -88.65 -3.56
C CYS A 537 -24.88 -88.77 -5.09
N SER A 538 -24.28 -87.78 -5.76
CA SER A 538 -24.16 -87.72 -7.23
C SER A 538 -23.20 -88.76 -7.81
N VAL A 539 -22.36 -89.35 -6.97
CA VAL A 539 -21.39 -90.38 -7.35
C VAL A 539 -21.72 -91.69 -6.66
N VAL A 540 -21.45 -92.78 -7.35
CA VAL A 540 -21.42 -94.13 -6.79
C VAL A 540 -19.97 -94.58 -6.69
N ALA A 541 -19.66 -95.50 -5.78
CA ALA A 541 -18.31 -96.05 -5.63
C ALA A 541 -17.83 -96.69 -6.95
N VAL A 542 -16.52 -96.62 -7.23
CA VAL A 542 -15.96 -97.30 -8.42
C VAL A 542 -16.14 -98.80 -8.26
N THR A 543 -16.53 -99.47 -9.36
CA THR A 543 -16.71 -100.92 -9.37
C THR A 543 -15.35 -101.59 -9.29
N PRO A 544 -15.13 -102.51 -8.33
CA PRO A 544 -13.87 -103.21 -8.23
C PRO A 544 -13.56 -104.04 -9.48
N THR A 545 -12.33 -103.98 -9.96
CA THR A 545 -11.84 -104.77 -11.10
C THR A 545 -10.94 -105.90 -10.63
N THR A 546 -10.68 -106.90 -11.46
CA THR A 546 -9.81 -108.02 -11.06
C THR A 546 -8.37 -107.55 -10.91
N GLU A 547 -7.71 -107.95 -9.82
CA GLU A 547 -6.37 -107.46 -9.48
C GLU A 547 -5.34 -107.77 -10.59
N LYS A 548 -4.58 -106.75 -10.96
CA LYS A 548 -3.51 -106.88 -11.96
C LYS A 548 -2.18 -107.20 -11.28
N PRO A 549 -1.44 -108.24 -11.75
CA PRO A 549 -0.15 -108.57 -11.17
C PRO A 549 0.88 -107.46 -11.38
N CYS A 550 1.47 -106.98 -10.28
CA CYS A 550 2.69 -106.16 -10.26
C CYS A 550 2.55 -104.73 -10.85
N ASP A 551 1.40 -104.05 -10.68
CA ASP A 551 1.20 -102.66 -11.11
C ASP A 551 1.13 -101.61 -9.98
N GLY A 552 1.07 -102.05 -8.72
CA GLY A 552 1.17 -101.20 -7.53
C GLY A 552 -0.14 -100.52 -7.11
N LEU A 553 -1.29 -100.96 -7.65
CA LEU A 553 -2.62 -100.40 -7.35
C LEU A 553 -3.57 -101.47 -6.83
N ASP A 554 -4.35 -101.15 -5.78
CA ASP A 554 -5.47 -101.95 -5.27
C ASP A 554 -6.65 -101.81 -6.26
N ASN A 555 -6.63 -102.62 -7.31
CA ASN A 555 -7.58 -102.56 -8.43
C ASN A 555 -8.90 -103.29 -8.11
N ASP A 556 -8.89 -104.19 -7.12
CA ASP A 556 -10.05 -104.95 -6.66
C ASP A 556 -10.68 -104.46 -5.35
N CYS A 557 -10.20 -103.32 -4.86
CA CYS A 557 -10.78 -102.53 -3.77
C CYS A 557 -10.96 -103.32 -2.47
N ASP A 558 -10.21 -104.39 -2.24
CA ASP A 558 -10.29 -105.21 -1.03
C ASP A 558 -9.43 -104.67 0.12
N GLY A 559 -8.55 -103.71 -0.20
CA GLY A 559 -7.61 -103.06 0.72
C GLY A 559 -6.18 -103.60 0.66
N GLN A 560 -5.84 -104.53 -0.25
CA GLN A 560 -4.51 -105.06 -0.51
C GLN A 560 -4.01 -104.69 -1.92
N VAL A 561 -2.72 -104.85 -2.21
CA VAL A 561 -2.09 -104.43 -3.47
C VAL A 561 -1.24 -105.58 -4.05
N ASP A 562 -1.46 -105.94 -5.33
CA ASP A 562 -0.66 -106.84 -6.18
C ASP A 562 -0.56 -108.33 -5.76
N GLU A 563 -1.65 -108.96 -5.31
CA GLU A 563 -1.64 -110.34 -4.80
C GLU A 563 -1.69 -111.46 -5.87
N ALA A 564 -1.69 -111.13 -7.17
CA ALA A 564 -1.70 -112.09 -8.28
C ALA A 564 -0.27 -112.42 -8.83
N LYS A 565 -0.01 -113.68 -9.27
CA LYS A 565 1.34 -114.20 -9.65
C LYS A 565 1.88 -113.66 -11.00
N CYS A 566 3.12 -113.15 -11.01
CA CYS A 566 3.83 -112.63 -12.20
C CYS A 566 4.66 -113.71 -12.95
N ALA A 567 4.68 -113.69 -14.30
CA ALA A 567 5.34 -114.71 -15.17
C ALA A 567 6.83 -114.40 -15.47
N ALA A 568 7.66 -115.43 -15.74
CA ALA A 568 9.12 -115.30 -15.89
C ALA A 568 9.56 -114.87 -17.30
N GLY A 569 10.32 -113.76 -17.40
CA GLY A 569 10.91 -113.25 -18.64
C GLY A 569 10.44 -111.87 -19.10
N SER A 570 9.53 -111.22 -18.36
CA SER A 570 9.02 -109.88 -18.63
C SER A 570 9.80 -108.78 -17.89
N GLU A 571 9.93 -107.62 -18.53
CA GLU A 571 10.57 -106.42 -17.97
C GLU A 571 9.92 -106.03 -16.64
N CYS A 572 10.70 -105.93 -15.57
CA CYS A 572 10.25 -105.48 -14.26
C CYS A 572 10.86 -104.12 -13.92
N LYS A 573 10.08 -103.24 -13.28
CA LYS A 573 10.63 -102.06 -12.63
C LYS A 573 11.42 -102.51 -11.39
N VAL A 574 12.57 -101.87 -11.17
CA VAL A 574 13.53 -102.15 -10.10
C VAL A 574 12.81 -102.40 -8.77
N GLY A 575 12.86 -103.64 -8.27
CA GLY A 575 12.26 -104.05 -6.99
C GLY A 575 11.38 -105.32 -7.03
N ALA A 576 10.95 -105.79 -8.20
CA ALA A 576 9.93 -106.84 -8.29
C ALA A 576 10.37 -108.11 -9.06
N CYS A 577 11.36 -108.86 -8.54
CA CYS A 577 11.54 -110.26 -8.93
C CYS A 577 11.99 -111.09 -7.72
N GLN A 578 11.03 -111.77 -7.08
CA GLN A 578 11.29 -112.77 -6.06
C GLN A 578 11.14 -114.18 -6.66
N THR A 579 12.28 -114.86 -6.78
CA THR A 579 12.49 -116.32 -6.95
C THR A 579 12.44 -116.91 -8.37
N CYS A 580 13.62 -117.25 -8.91
CA CYS A 580 13.77 -118.34 -9.89
C CYS A 580 13.91 -119.66 -9.14
N SER A 581 13.31 -120.73 -9.65
CA SER A 581 13.20 -122.03 -8.97
C SER A 581 14.54 -122.80 -8.92
N GLN A 582 15.32 -122.58 -7.84
CA GLN A 582 16.38 -123.40 -7.16
C GLN A 582 17.47 -122.48 -6.56
N PRO A 583 18.16 -122.85 -5.45
CA PRO A 583 18.56 -121.89 -4.42
C PRO A 583 19.88 -121.21 -4.75
N SER A 584 19.82 -119.99 -5.28
CA SER A 584 20.34 -118.77 -4.65
C SER A 584 20.55 -117.66 -5.70
N PRO A 585 20.28 -116.39 -5.34
CA PRO A 585 19.54 -115.47 -6.19
C PRO A 585 20.44 -114.58 -7.06
N GLY A 586 20.08 -114.46 -8.34
CA GLY A 586 20.64 -113.43 -9.21
C GLY A 586 19.96 -112.08 -8.99
N PHE A 587 20.77 -111.01 -8.86
CA PHE A 587 20.29 -109.63 -8.87
C PHE A 587 20.43 -109.03 -10.28
N CYS A 588 19.53 -108.13 -10.64
CA CYS A 588 19.47 -107.51 -11.95
C CYS A 588 20.31 -106.22 -11.95
N LEU A 589 21.34 -106.12 -12.79
CA LEU A 589 22.07 -104.86 -13.03
C LEU A 589 22.10 -104.61 -14.54
N PHE A 590 21.62 -103.45 -14.96
CA PHE A 590 21.48 -103.03 -16.38
C PHE A 590 20.48 -103.85 -17.22
N GLY A 591 19.36 -104.25 -16.62
CA GLY A 591 18.21 -104.77 -17.37
C GLY A 591 18.28 -106.24 -17.78
N PHE A 592 19.28 -106.99 -17.31
CA PHE A 592 19.34 -108.45 -17.44
C PHE A 592 19.85 -109.09 -16.13
N CYS A 593 19.33 -110.28 -15.78
CA CYS A 593 19.69 -111.00 -14.54
C CYS A 593 21.13 -111.56 -14.63
N THR A 594 22.00 -111.18 -13.70
CA THR A 594 23.34 -111.78 -13.54
C THR A 594 23.62 -112.08 -12.07
N CYS A 595 24.06 -113.29 -11.73
CA CYS A 595 24.36 -113.68 -10.35
C CYS A 595 25.78 -113.26 -9.94
N ASP A 596 25.93 -112.33 -9.00
CA ASP A 596 27.21 -112.18 -8.27
C ASP A 596 27.01 -111.69 -6.83
N LEU A 597 27.76 -112.31 -5.91
CA LEU A 597 27.58 -112.27 -4.46
C LEU A 597 27.85 -110.87 -3.87
N LYS A 598 26.86 -110.32 -3.16
CA LYS A 598 27.09 -109.33 -2.08
C LYS A 598 26.25 -109.72 -0.85
N CYS A 599 26.93 -109.96 0.26
CA CYS A 599 26.32 -110.27 1.56
C CYS A 599 25.62 -109.04 2.17
N ASN A 600 24.57 -109.29 2.95
CA ASN A 600 23.69 -108.27 3.53
C ASN A 600 24.19 -107.75 4.90
N CYS A 601 23.60 -106.62 5.32
CA CYS A 601 24.02 -105.74 6.42
C CYS A 601 24.30 -106.45 7.76
N GLY A 602 25.50 -106.21 8.32
CA GLY A 602 25.97 -106.72 9.62
C GLY A 602 27.27 -107.53 9.54
N PHE A 603 27.70 -107.91 8.34
CA PHE A 603 28.92 -108.70 8.09
C PHE A 603 29.95 -107.84 7.33
N THR A 604 31.20 -107.80 7.78
CA THR A 604 32.29 -107.09 7.07
C THR A 604 32.99 -108.03 6.08
N CYS A 605 33.18 -107.58 4.83
CA CYS A 605 33.85 -108.34 3.78
C CYS A 605 35.37 -108.10 3.82
N LYS A 606 36.17 -109.18 3.80
CA LYS A 606 37.64 -109.13 3.73
C LYS A 606 38.16 -110.02 2.59
N LYS A 607 39.29 -109.64 2.00
CA LYS A 607 39.89 -110.33 0.84
C LYS A 607 41.11 -111.11 1.30
N GLU A 608 41.10 -112.43 1.13
CA GLU A 608 42.28 -113.29 1.31
C GLU A 608 42.55 -114.02 -0.01
N ASN A 609 43.81 -114.03 -0.46
CA ASN A 609 44.28 -114.75 -1.65
C ASN A 609 43.36 -114.60 -2.88
N ASN A 610 42.93 -113.36 -3.15
CA ASN A 610 42.10 -112.99 -4.29
C ASN A 610 40.65 -113.53 -4.33
N GLN A 611 40.14 -114.16 -3.27
CA GLN A 611 38.70 -114.44 -3.12
C GLN A 611 38.07 -113.57 -2.01
N LYS A 612 36.78 -113.21 -2.19
CA LYS A 612 36.02 -112.37 -1.24
C LYS A 612 35.12 -113.27 -0.39
N ILE A 613 35.22 -113.16 0.93
CA ILE A 613 34.48 -113.97 1.91
C ILE A 613 33.78 -113.03 2.91
N CYS A 614 32.63 -113.43 3.45
CA CYS A 614 31.85 -112.64 4.41
C CYS A 614 31.97 -113.23 5.82
N LEU A 615 32.30 -112.39 6.81
CA LEU A 615 32.47 -112.78 8.21
C LEU A 615 31.38 -112.13 9.08
N ALA A 616 30.78 -112.93 9.97
CA ALA A 616 29.81 -112.48 10.97
C ALA A 616 30.45 -111.51 11.97
N PRO A 617 29.64 -110.74 12.72
CA PRO A 617 30.11 -110.15 13.97
C PRO A 617 30.82 -111.16 14.88
#